data_AF-A0A2M8QYH3-F1
#
_entry.id   AF-A0A2M8QYH3-F1
#
_cell.length_a   1.000
_cell.length_b   1.000
_cell.length_c   1.000
_cell.angle_alpha   90.00
_cell.angle_beta   90.00
_cell.angle_gamma   90.00
#
_symmetry.space_group_name_H-M   'P 1'
#
loop_
_entity.id
_entity.type
_entity.pdbx_description
1 polymer ?
#
loop_
_entity_poly.entity_id
_entity_poly.type
_entity_poly.pdbx_seq_one_letter_code
_entity_poly.pdbx_strand_id
1 'polypeptide(L)'
;MTEADRIQKQIIGILKEHEAGVSVADLCRKHGVSDASSYKWSKIRRAGGLGGQAAEDLEDENTRLKRLLADAMLDNAALKALLGKNVWSAPSVQGIVTAKMTLPVA
;
A
#
# COMPACT_ATOMS: atom_id res chain seq x y z
N MET A 1 -6.01 -7.78 0.89
CA MET A 1 -5.56 -8.08 2.26
C MET A 1 -4.74 -9.35 2.18
N THR A 2 -3.48 -9.30 2.61
CA THR A 2 -2.57 -10.44 2.49
C THR A 2 -2.81 -11.43 3.63
N GLU A 3 -2.39 -12.69 3.48
CA GLU A 3 -2.51 -13.69 4.54
C GLU A 3 -1.74 -13.28 5.81
N ALA A 4 -0.61 -12.60 5.63
CA ALA A 4 0.18 -12.04 6.72
C ALA A 4 -0.62 -11.03 7.55
N ASP A 5 -1.39 -10.14 6.91
CA ASP A 5 -2.24 -9.16 7.61
C ASP A 5 -3.31 -9.86 8.47
N ARG A 6 -3.86 -10.99 7.97
CA ARG A 6 -4.89 -11.76 8.68
C ARG A 6 -4.32 -12.37 9.96
N ILE A 7 -3.13 -12.96 9.87
CA ILE A 7 -2.42 -13.56 11.01
C ILE A 7 -2.01 -12.47 12.01
N GLN A 8 -1.48 -11.34 11.54
CA GLN A 8 -1.11 -10.20 12.38
C GLN A 8 -2.30 -9.71 13.21
N LYS A 9 -3.47 -9.53 12.57
CA LYS A 9 -4.70 -9.12 13.25
C LYS A 9 -5.15 -10.13 14.32
N GLN A 10 -5.04 -11.43 14.04
CA GLN A 10 -5.34 -12.46 15.03
C GLN A 10 -4.41 -12.36 16.24
N ILE A 11 -3.10 -12.22 16.03
CA ILE A 11 -2.11 -12.07 17.11
C ILE A 11 -2.39 -10.80 17.94
N ILE A 12 -2.68 -9.67 17.27
CA ILE A 12 -3.04 -8.42 17.94
C ILE A 12 -4.28 -8.60 18.82
N GLY A 13 -5.28 -9.34 18.36
CA GLY A 13 -6.48 -9.69 19.13
C GLY A 13 -6.15 -10.51 20.38
N ILE A 14 -5.33 -11.56 20.25
CA ILE A 14 -4.88 -12.39 21.38
C ILE A 14 -4.12 -11.55 22.42
N LEU A 15 -3.26 -10.63 21.98
CA LEU A 15 -2.53 -9.73 22.88
C LEU A 15 -3.46 -8.75 23.62
N LYS A 16 -4.51 -8.26 22.96
CA LYS A 16 -5.52 -7.41 23.62
C LYS A 16 -6.35 -8.18 24.65
N GLU A 17 -6.70 -9.44 24.39
CA GLU A 17 -7.36 -10.29 25.39
C GLU A 17 -6.47 -10.53 26.62
N HIS A 18 -5.15 -10.68 26.42
CA HIS A 18 -4.18 -10.76 27.51
C HIS A 18 -4.10 -9.45 28.33
N GLU A 19 -4.05 -8.30 27.65
CA GLU A 19 -4.05 -6.97 28.29
C GLU A 19 -5.36 -6.71 29.07
N ALA A 20 -6.48 -7.30 28.64
CA ALA A 20 -7.75 -7.28 29.35
C ALA A 20 -7.82 -8.20 30.58
N GLY A 21 -6.74 -8.93 30.90
CA GLY A 21 -6.61 -9.74 32.11
C GLY A 21 -6.85 -11.23 31.94
N VAL A 22 -7.02 -11.73 30.71
CA VAL A 22 -7.13 -13.18 30.46
C VAL A 22 -5.76 -13.83 30.66
N SER A 23 -5.71 -14.93 31.42
CA SER A 23 -4.46 -15.64 31.69
C SER A 23 -3.86 -16.22 30.40
N VAL A 24 -2.52 -16.30 30.33
CA VAL A 24 -1.83 -16.91 29.18
C VAL A 24 -2.27 -18.36 28.97
N ALA A 25 -2.50 -19.11 30.05
CA ALA A 25 -2.95 -20.50 29.98
C ALA A 25 -4.34 -20.66 29.34
N ASP A 26 -5.24 -19.69 29.54
CA ASP A 26 -6.56 -19.69 28.93
C ASP A 26 -6.50 -19.25 27.46
N LEU A 27 -5.64 -18.29 27.13
CA LEU A 27 -5.41 -17.86 25.76
C LEU A 27 -4.84 -18.99 24.90
N CYS A 28 -3.86 -19.72 25.43
CA CYS A 28 -3.24 -20.84 24.75
C CYS A 28 -4.24 -21.96 24.46
N ARG A 29 -5.12 -22.27 25.42
CA ARG A 29 -6.22 -23.23 25.23
C ARG A 29 -7.28 -22.75 24.23
N LYS A 30 -7.68 -21.49 24.31
CA LYS A 30 -8.73 -20.90 23.47
C LYS A 30 -8.30 -20.75 22.00
N HIS A 31 -7.07 -20.30 21.79
CA HIS A 31 -6.56 -19.94 20.45
C HIS A 31 -5.63 -21.01 19.85
N GLY A 32 -5.36 -22.11 20.57
CA GLY A 32 -4.50 -23.19 20.09
C GLY A 32 -3.03 -22.76 19.92
N VAL A 33 -2.57 -21.82 20.74
CA VAL A 33 -1.22 -21.25 20.68
C VAL A 33 -0.39 -21.72 21.87
N SER A 34 0.94 -21.75 21.72
CA SER A 34 1.84 -22.12 22.80
C SER A 34 2.26 -20.91 23.65
N ASP A 35 2.57 -21.14 24.92
CA ASP A 35 3.07 -20.09 25.84
C ASP A 35 4.34 -19.41 25.30
N ALA A 36 5.18 -20.18 24.60
CA ALA A 36 6.38 -19.63 23.97
C ALA A 36 6.05 -18.60 22.87
N SER A 37 4.98 -18.82 22.12
CA SER A 37 4.53 -17.91 21.06
C SER A 37 3.93 -16.64 21.63
N SER A 38 3.07 -16.75 22.66
CA SER A 38 2.48 -15.58 23.32
C SER A 38 3.54 -14.66 23.93
N TYR A 39 4.57 -15.24 24.56
CA TYR A 39 5.69 -14.48 25.10
C TYR A 39 6.50 -13.77 24.01
N LYS A 40 6.77 -14.43 22.88
CA LYS A 40 7.47 -13.83 21.73
C LYS A 40 6.72 -12.61 21.18
N TRP A 41 5.41 -12.73 20.98
CA TRP A 41 4.60 -11.61 20.47
C TRP A 41 4.55 -10.45 21.45
N SER A 42 4.43 -10.75 22.74
CA SER A 42 4.48 -9.75 23.81
C SER A 42 5.81 -8.97 23.82
N LYS A 43 6.94 -9.65 23.54
CA LYS A 43 8.25 -9.01 23.41
C LYS A 43 8.34 -8.11 22.18
N ILE A 44 7.84 -8.56 21.03
CA ILE A 44 7.85 -7.78 19.78
C ILE A 44 6.97 -6.53 19.91
N ARG A 45 5.80 -6.64 20.55
CA ARG A 45 4.90 -5.51 20.83
C ARG A 45 5.57 -4.46 21.72
N ARG A 46 6.24 -4.88 22.81
CA ARG A 46 6.98 -3.95 23.69
C ARG A 46 8.10 -3.21 22.98
N ALA A 47 8.70 -3.82 21.95
CA ALA A 47 9.71 -3.18 21.12
C ALA A 47 9.13 -2.20 20.07
N GLY A 48 7.82 -1.92 20.12
CA GLY A 48 7.13 -1.05 19.16
C GLY A 48 6.73 -1.74 17.86
N GLY A 49 6.94 -3.05 17.73
CA GLY A 49 6.39 -3.84 16.63
C GLY A 49 4.94 -4.25 16.88
N LEU A 50 4.42 -5.15 16.04
CA LEU A 50 3.15 -5.90 16.17
C LEU A 50 2.07 -5.24 17.07
N GLY A 51 1.35 -4.28 16.49
CA GLY A 51 0.25 -3.57 17.15
C GLY A 51 0.67 -2.69 18.33
N GLY A 52 1.92 -2.24 18.36
CA GLY A 52 2.37 -1.11 19.18
C GLY A 52 2.25 0.22 18.42
N GLN A 53 2.26 1.34 19.15
CA GLN A 53 2.05 2.68 18.59
C GLN A 53 2.93 2.99 17.37
N ALA A 54 4.23 2.68 17.46
CA ALA A 54 5.16 2.92 16.35
C ALA A 54 4.82 2.12 15.08
N ALA A 55 4.26 0.91 15.22
CA ALA A 55 3.80 0.13 14.07
C ALA A 55 2.54 0.73 13.45
N GLU A 56 1.60 1.20 14.26
CA GLU A 56 0.37 1.86 13.79
C GLU A 56 0.70 3.18 13.07
N ASP A 57 1.57 4.02 13.65
CA ASP A 57 2.02 5.27 13.03
C ASP A 57 2.67 5.04 11.66
N LEU A 58 3.50 3.99 11.55
CA LEU A 58 4.14 3.61 10.29
C LEU A 58 3.13 3.07 9.27
N GLU A 59 2.12 2.31 9.68
CA GLU A 59 1.05 1.82 8.80
C GLU A 59 0.19 2.97 8.25
N ASP A 60 -0.13 3.96 9.10
CA ASP A 60 -0.86 5.17 8.72
C ASP A 60 -0.08 6.04 7.75
N GLU A 61 1.21 6.30 8.04
CA GLU A 61 2.07 7.07 7.14
C GLU A 61 2.26 6.35 5.81
N ASN A 62 2.43 5.03 5.82
CA ASN A 62 2.52 4.25 4.57
C ASN A 62 1.24 4.36 3.74
N THR A 63 0.08 4.33 4.40
CA THR A 63 -1.23 4.51 3.75
C THR A 63 -1.36 5.91 3.16
N ARG A 64 -0.94 6.95 3.89
CA ARG A 64 -0.90 8.34 3.41
C ARG A 64 0.01 8.48 2.18
N LEU A 65 1.24 7.96 2.26
CA LEU A 65 2.22 8.01 1.18
C LEU A 65 1.73 7.29 -0.08
N LYS A 66 1.09 6.13 0.05
CA LYS A 66 0.49 5.40 -1.08
C LYS A 66 -0.60 6.20 -1.77
N ARG A 67 -1.44 6.92 -1.03
CA ARG A 67 -2.47 7.81 -1.60
C ARG A 67 -1.84 8.96 -2.36
N LEU A 68 -0.90 9.68 -1.73
CA LEU A 68 -0.20 10.79 -2.39
C LEU A 68 0.56 10.36 -3.65
N LEU A 69 1.16 9.16 -3.62
CA LEU A 69 1.81 8.58 -4.79
C LEU A 69 0.81 8.28 -5.91
N ALA A 70 -0.34 7.69 -5.60
CA ALA A 70 -1.39 7.44 -6.58
C ALA A 70 -1.92 8.74 -7.21
N ASP A 71 -2.18 9.76 -6.40
CA ASP A 71 -2.62 11.08 -6.88
C ASP A 71 -1.57 11.70 -7.81
N ALA A 72 -0.30 11.71 -7.40
CA ALA A 72 0.80 12.22 -8.23
C ALA A 72 0.96 11.44 -9.54
N MET A 73 0.75 10.12 -9.53
CA MET A 73 0.78 9.29 -10.73
C MET A 73 -0.39 9.62 -11.68
N LEU A 74 -1.59 9.87 -11.14
CA LEU A 74 -2.76 10.31 -11.91
C LEU A 74 -2.52 11.67 -12.56
N ASP A 75 -2.01 12.64 -11.80
CA ASP A 75 -1.67 13.97 -12.32
C ASP A 75 -0.61 13.88 -13.41
N ASN A 76 0.43 13.05 -13.22
CA ASN A 76 1.46 12.83 -14.22
C ASN A 76 0.88 12.25 -15.52
N ALA A 77 -0.03 11.28 -15.40
CA ALA A 77 -0.70 10.69 -16.55
C ALA A 77 -1.59 11.71 -17.28
N ALA A 78 -2.35 12.52 -16.55
CA ALA A 78 -3.20 13.57 -17.11
C ALA A 78 -2.38 14.65 -17.85
N LEU A 79 -1.27 15.10 -17.26
CA LEU A 79 -0.37 16.08 -17.86
C LEU A 79 0.28 15.54 -19.13
N LYS A 80 0.80 14.30 -19.09
CA LYS A 80 1.35 13.63 -20.28
C LYS A 80 0.30 13.47 -21.37
N ALA A 81 -0.93 13.11 -21.00
CA ALA A 81 -2.03 13.02 -21.95
C ALA A 81 -2.27 14.39 -22.62
N LEU A 82 -2.38 15.48 -21.85
CA LEU A 82 -2.58 16.85 -22.37
C LEU A 82 -1.46 17.29 -23.32
N LEU A 83 -0.21 17.07 -22.94
CA LEU A 83 0.94 17.38 -23.81
C LEU A 83 0.92 16.55 -25.10
N GLY A 84 0.56 15.27 -25.02
CA GLY A 84 0.39 14.41 -26.20
C GLY A 84 -0.67 14.91 -27.19
N LYS A 85 -1.78 15.49 -26.71
CA LYS A 85 -2.84 16.06 -27.58
C LYS A 85 -2.42 17.40 -28.20
N ASN A 86 -1.69 18.23 -27.45
CA ASN A 86 -1.32 19.58 -27.88
C ASN A 86 -0.12 19.62 -28.84
N VAL A 87 0.80 18.64 -28.75
CA VAL A 87 1.96 18.57 -29.65
C VAL A 87 1.57 18.19 -31.08
N TRP A 88 0.46 17.48 -31.31
CA TRP A 88 -0.02 17.16 -32.66
C TRP A 88 -0.96 18.24 -33.24
N SER A 89 -1.61 19.02 -32.38
CA SER A 89 -2.66 19.96 -32.79
C SER A 89 -2.16 21.37 -33.12
N ALA A 90 -0.88 21.67 -32.87
CA ALA A 90 -0.28 22.95 -33.26
C ALA A 90 -0.12 23.04 -34.79
N PRO A 91 -0.61 24.10 -35.46
CA PRO A 91 -0.52 24.23 -36.92
C PRO A 91 0.92 24.14 -37.48
N SER A 92 1.92 24.50 -36.67
CA SER A 92 3.34 24.49 -37.02
C SER A 92 3.96 23.09 -37.18
N VAL A 93 3.30 22.03 -36.71
CA VAL A 93 3.78 20.64 -36.75
C VAL A 93 2.97 19.74 -37.70
N GLN A 94 1.81 20.21 -38.16
CA GLN A 94 0.99 19.52 -39.17
C GLN A 94 1.60 19.57 -40.59
N GLY A 95 2.48 20.54 -40.87
CA GLY A 95 3.11 20.73 -42.18
C GLY A 95 4.15 19.67 -42.58
N ILE A 96 4.61 18.83 -41.64
CA ILE A 96 5.67 17.84 -41.91
C ILE A 96 5.08 16.47 -42.31
N VAL A 97 3.87 16.11 -41.85
CA VAL A 97 3.31 14.77 -42.06
C VAL A 97 2.46 14.67 -43.34
N THR A 98 1.93 15.79 -43.86
CA THR A 98 1.10 15.78 -45.08
C THR A 98 1.89 15.77 -46.39
N ALA A 99 3.21 15.98 -46.36
CA ALA A 99 4.03 16.09 -47.58
C ALA A 99 4.50 14.76 -48.19
N LYS A 100 4.21 13.60 -47.57
CA LYS A 100 4.83 12.30 -47.99
C LYS A 100 3.86 11.21 -48.45
N MET A 101 2.62 11.53 -48.83
CA MET A 101 1.64 10.48 -49.20
C MET A 101 0.86 10.70 -50.51
N THR A 102 1.40 11.46 -51.45
CA THR A 102 0.92 11.46 -52.85
C THR A 102 2.09 11.62 -53.81
N LEU A 103 2.65 10.48 -54.24
CA LEU A 103 3.34 10.39 -55.53
C LEU A 103 2.33 9.82 -56.53
N PRO A 104 2.00 10.54 -57.62
CA PRO A 104 1.22 9.96 -58.70
C PRO A 104 2.08 8.91 -59.42
N VAL A 105 1.53 7.71 -59.59
CA VAL A 105 2.08 6.73 -60.51
C VAL A 105 1.83 7.26 -61.93
N ALA A 106 2.90 7.44 -62.70
CA ALA A 106 2.88 7.64 -64.14
C ALA A 106 3.85 6.61 -64.75
#